data_AF-A0A7S0IML4-F1
#
_entry.id   AF-A0A7S0IML4-F1
#
_cell.length_a   1.000
_cell.length_b   1.000
_cell.length_c   1.000
_cell.angle_alpha   90.00
_cell.angle_beta   90.00
_cell.angle_gamma   90.00
#
_symmetry.space_group_name_H-M   'P 1'
#
loop_
_entity.id
_entity.type
_entity.pdbx_description
1 polymer ?
#
loop_
_entity_poly.entity_id
_entity_poly.type
_entity_poly.pdbx_seq_one_letter_code
_entity_poly.pdbx_strand_id
1 'polypeptide(L)'
;KTDDALIDSVPGATSDRRSPLGQLNWIFTAITDAIAWSSLPRDLFRRLFRQDMLLASLYRNFLLAQRVMARYDLRPISSPALPQTHKHPLWDAWDFAAEAIICQLQASRSAEAVHRARA
;
A
#
# COMPACT_ATOMS: atom_id res chain seq x y z
N LYS A 1 -9.05 18.64 -4.82
CA LYS A 1 -8.33 18.50 -3.54
C LYS A 1 -8.93 17.30 -2.85
N THR A 2 -8.23 16.18 -2.86
CA THR A 2 -8.52 15.08 -1.94
C THR A 2 -8.49 15.69 -0.53
N ASP A 3 -9.49 15.39 0.31
CA ASP A 3 -9.47 15.83 1.70
C ASP A 3 -8.32 15.11 2.39
N ASP A 4 -7.15 15.75 2.53
CA ASP A 4 -6.01 15.16 3.26
C ASP A 4 -6.42 14.75 4.68
N ALA A 5 -7.34 15.51 5.28
CA ALA A 5 -7.99 15.19 6.55
C ALA A 5 -8.76 13.84 6.55
N LEU A 6 -9.25 13.39 5.40
CA LEU A 6 -9.90 12.08 5.27
C LEU A 6 -8.87 10.95 5.41
N ILE A 7 -7.69 11.10 4.80
CA ILE A 7 -6.62 10.10 4.83
C ILE A 7 -6.05 9.98 6.25
N ASP A 8 -5.87 11.10 6.94
CA ASP A 8 -5.42 11.11 8.34
C ASP A 8 -6.46 10.54 9.31
N SER A 9 -7.73 10.49 8.90
CA SER A 9 -8.85 9.99 9.71
C SER A 9 -9.16 8.50 9.50
N VAL A 10 -8.36 7.76 8.74
CA VAL A 10 -8.58 6.32 8.52
C VAL A 10 -8.53 5.60 9.87
N PRO A 11 -9.61 4.93 10.31
CA PRO A 11 -9.69 4.40 11.66
C PRO A 11 -8.86 3.12 11.82
N GLY A 12 -8.34 2.94 13.03
CA GLY A 12 -7.68 1.73 13.49
C GLY A 12 -6.16 1.80 13.47
N ALA A 13 -5.52 0.63 13.36
CA ALA A 13 -4.08 0.48 13.47
C ALA A 13 -3.57 -0.51 12.42
N THR A 14 -2.33 -0.33 11.97
CA THR A 14 -1.69 -1.20 10.97
C THR A 14 -1.52 -2.65 11.44
N SER A 15 -1.54 -2.89 12.75
CA SER A 15 -1.52 -4.21 13.38
C SER A 15 -2.90 -4.88 13.44
N ASP A 16 -3.98 -4.11 13.43
CA ASP A 16 -5.34 -4.63 13.53
C ASP A 16 -5.95 -4.89 12.15
N ARG A 17 -5.86 -6.14 11.69
CA ARG A 17 -6.41 -6.59 10.40
C ARG A 17 -7.93 -6.45 10.27
N ARG A 18 -8.67 -6.19 11.35
CA ARG A 18 -10.12 -5.93 11.28
C ARG A 18 -10.40 -4.47 10.96
N SER A 19 -9.50 -3.57 11.32
CA SER A 19 -9.64 -2.15 11.03
C SER A 19 -9.37 -1.81 9.55
N PRO A 20 -10.00 -0.76 8.99
CA PRO A 20 -9.72 -0.30 7.63
C PRO A 20 -8.23 -0.04 7.37
N LEU A 21 -7.51 0.57 8.32
CA LEU A 21 -6.08 0.82 8.18
C LEU A 21 -5.26 -0.48 8.13
N GLY A 22 -5.56 -1.45 8.99
CA GLY A 22 -4.86 -2.74 8.99
C GLY A 22 -5.21 -3.62 7.79
N GLN A 23 -6.44 -3.56 7.28
CA GLN A 23 -6.82 -4.21 6.02
C GLN A 23 -6.01 -3.64 4.85
N LEU A 24 -5.93 -2.31 4.74
CA LEU A 24 -5.13 -1.65 3.70
C LEU A 24 -3.65 -2.06 3.78
N ASN A 25 -3.06 -2.04 4.97
CA ASN A 25 -1.68 -2.46 5.19
C ASN A 25 -1.44 -3.94 4.83
N TRP A 26 -2.41 -4.80 5.12
CA TRP A 26 -2.32 -6.22 4.80
C TRP A 26 -2.41 -6.46 3.29
N ILE A 27 -3.31 -5.77 2.59
CA ILE A 27 -3.42 -5.79 1.12
C ILE A 27 -2.12 -5.28 0.50
N PHE A 28 -1.58 -4.16 0.99
CA PHE A 28 -0.30 -3.60 0.54
C PHE A 28 0.82 -4.63 0.63
N THR A 29 0.93 -5.30 1.78
CA THR A 29 1.94 -6.32 2.03
C THR A 29 1.78 -7.50 1.06
N ALA A 30 0.55 -7.97 0.84
CA ALA A 30 0.29 -9.09 -0.06
C ALA A 30 0.63 -8.76 -1.52
N ILE A 31 0.25 -7.56 -1.98
CA ILE A 31 0.52 -7.10 -3.35
C ILE A 31 2.02 -6.92 -3.57
N THR A 32 2.72 -6.23 -2.67
CA THR A 32 4.16 -6.01 -2.80
C THR A 32 4.97 -7.31 -2.72
N ASP A 33 4.57 -8.26 -1.88
CA ASP A 33 5.16 -9.61 -1.87
C ASP A 33 4.94 -10.34 -3.20
N ALA A 34 3.75 -10.24 -3.80
CA ALA A 34 3.43 -10.88 -5.07
C ALA A 34 4.19 -10.25 -6.26
N ILE A 35 4.33 -8.92 -6.27
CA ILE A 35 5.16 -8.20 -7.25
C ILE A 35 6.62 -8.64 -7.14
N ALA A 36 7.15 -8.68 -5.91
CA ALA A 36 8.52 -9.12 -5.67
C ALA A 36 8.74 -10.58 -6.08
N TRP A 37 7.79 -11.47 -5.78
CA TRP A 37 7.88 -12.88 -6.14
C TRP A 37 7.89 -13.11 -7.65
N SER A 38 7.07 -12.36 -8.39
CA SER A 38 6.95 -12.47 -9.85
C SER A 38 8.10 -11.79 -10.59
N SER A 39 8.71 -10.75 -10.01
CA SER A 39 9.73 -9.93 -10.67
C SER A 39 11.17 -10.34 -10.34
N LEU A 40 11.41 -10.99 -9.21
CA LEU A 40 12.76 -11.29 -8.72
C LEU A 40 13.15 -12.76 -8.92
N PRO A 41 14.44 -13.07 -9.15
CA PRO A 41 14.95 -14.42 -9.04
C PRO A 41 14.66 -15.00 -7.64
N ARG A 42 14.32 -16.29 -7.59
CA ARG A 42 13.90 -17.00 -6.36
C ARG A 42 14.85 -16.79 -5.17
N ASP A 43 16.16 -16.87 -5.41
CA ASP A 43 17.15 -16.74 -4.34
C ASP A 43 17.26 -15.30 -3.83
N LEU A 44 17.15 -14.32 -4.73
CA LEU A 44 17.13 -12.91 -4.36
C LEU A 44 15.86 -12.57 -3.57
N PHE A 45 14.69 -13.05 -4.00
CA PHE A 45 13.44 -12.88 -3.27
C PHE A 45 13.54 -13.45 -1.86
N ARG A 46 14.03 -14.69 -1.72
CA ARG A 46 14.20 -15.31 -0.38
C ARG A 46 15.10 -14.48 0.51
N ARG A 47 16.24 -14.00 -0.02
CA ARG A 47 17.19 -13.19 0.72
C ARG A 47 16.57 -11.86 1.19
N LEU A 48 15.87 -11.16 0.32
CA LEU A 48 15.39 -9.81 0.61
C LEU A 48 14.03 -9.78 1.34
N PHE A 49 13.13 -10.70 1.03
CA PHE A 49 11.73 -10.68 1.51
C PHE A 49 11.42 -11.74 2.57
N ARG A 50 12.30 -12.74 2.79
CA ARG A 50 12.02 -13.87 3.71
C ARG A 50 13.02 -14.05 4.86
N GLN A 51 14.24 -13.50 4.79
CA GLN A 51 15.27 -13.69 5.83
C GLN A 51 15.12 -12.75 7.02
N ASP A 52 14.93 -11.45 6.75
CA ASP A 52 14.87 -10.40 7.78
C ASP A 52 13.58 -9.59 7.59
N MET A 53 12.80 -9.47 8.66
CA MET A 53 11.50 -8.77 8.62
C MET A 53 11.63 -7.28 8.37
N LEU A 54 12.65 -6.62 8.94
CA LEU A 54 12.91 -5.20 8.74
C LEU A 54 13.38 -4.95 7.31
N LEU A 55 14.33 -5.76 6.82
CA LEU A 55 14.81 -5.66 5.45
C LEU A 55 13.68 -5.88 4.44
N ALA A 56 12.84 -6.88 4.68
CA ALA A 56 11.69 -7.16 3.83
C ALA A 56 10.68 -6.00 3.85
N SER A 57 10.45 -5.36 5.01
CA SER A 57 9.62 -4.17 5.11
C SER A 57 10.19 -3.01 4.29
N LEU A 58 11.49 -2.75 4.40
CA LEU A 58 12.18 -1.73 3.60
C LEU A 58 12.04 -1.98 2.10
N TYR A 59 12.24 -3.22 1.65
CA TYR A 59 12.11 -3.56 0.23
C TYR A 59 10.68 -3.49 -0.29
N ARG A 60 9.66 -3.86 0.50
CA ARG A 60 8.25 -3.63 0.15
C ARG A 60 7.96 -2.15 -0.05
N ASN A 61 8.38 -1.32 0.90
CA ASN A 61 8.23 0.13 0.82
C ASN A 61 9.05 0.74 -0.32
N PHE A 62 10.19 0.15 -0.66
CA PHE A 62 10.99 0.56 -1.81
C PHE A 62 10.29 0.31 -3.15
N LEU A 63 9.50 -0.77 -3.29
CA LEU A 63 8.69 -0.98 -4.50
C LEU A 63 7.63 0.12 -4.66
N LEU A 64 7.02 0.56 -3.55
CA LEU A 64 6.13 1.72 -3.57
C LEU A 64 6.90 3.01 -3.91
N ALA A 65 8.09 3.21 -3.35
CA ALA A 65 8.94 4.35 -3.66
C ALA A 65 9.31 4.39 -5.15
N GLN A 66 9.67 3.26 -5.77
CA GLN A 66 9.87 3.16 -7.23
C GLN A 66 8.66 3.68 -8.01
N ARG A 67 7.44 3.32 -7.58
CA ARG A 67 6.21 3.72 -8.25
C ARG A 67 5.90 5.21 -8.07
N VAL A 68 6.02 5.74 -6.86
CA VAL A 68 5.75 7.16 -6.57
C VAL A 68 6.79 8.05 -7.24
N MET A 69 8.08 7.74 -7.08
CA MET A 69 9.17 8.53 -7.63
C MET A 69 9.19 8.54 -9.17
N ALA A 70 8.77 7.44 -9.82
CA ALA A 70 8.66 7.39 -11.27
C ALA A 70 7.67 8.41 -11.86
N ARG A 71 6.70 8.90 -11.08
CA ARG A 71 5.79 9.99 -11.51
C ARG A 71 6.46 11.36 -11.58
N TYR A 72 7.60 11.51 -10.90
CA TYR A 72 8.41 12.73 -10.86
C TYR A 72 9.71 12.56 -11.66
N ASP A 73 9.76 11.58 -12.57
CA ASP A 73 10.95 11.21 -13.35
C ASP A 73 12.19 10.84 -12.50
N LEU A 74 11.96 10.48 -11.24
CA LEU A 74 13.00 10.02 -10.32
C LEU A 74 13.12 8.49 -10.36
N ARG A 75 14.37 8.01 -10.27
CA ARG A 75 14.70 6.57 -10.32
C ARG A 75 15.44 6.15 -9.06
N PRO A 76 14.73 5.66 -8.03
CA PRO A 76 15.39 5.17 -6.83
C PRO A 76 16.18 3.89 -7.14
N ILE A 77 17.35 3.77 -6.52
CA ILE A 77 18.26 2.65 -6.67
C ILE A 77 18.40 1.89 -5.34
N SER A 78 18.62 0.59 -5.42
CA SER A 78 18.87 -0.28 -4.26
C SER A 78 20.12 -1.12 -4.49
N SER A 79 20.73 -1.58 -3.40
CA SER A 79 21.75 -2.62 -3.44
C SER A 79 21.32 -3.79 -2.56
N PRO A 80 21.11 -4.99 -3.12
CA PRO A 80 21.20 -5.36 -4.55
C PRO A 80 20.18 -4.64 -5.46
N ALA A 81 20.51 -4.53 -6.75
CA ALA A 81 19.68 -3.86 -7.75
C ALA A 81 18.40 -4.66 -8.01
N LEU A 82 17.27 -3.97 -7.99
CA LEU A 82 15.96 -4.53 -8.34
C LEU A 82 15.55 -4.12 -9.76
N PRO A 83 14.81 -4.97 -10.49
CA PRO A 83 14.16 -4.57 -11.72
C PRO A 83 13.12 -3.46 -11.45
N GLN A 84 12.74 -2.75 -12.51
CA GLN A 84 11.72 -1.72 -12.42
C GLN A 84 10.33 -2.36 -12.31
N THR A 85 9.66 -2.18 -11.16
CA THR A 85 8.34 -2.79 -10.92
C THR A 85 7.18 -1.79 -10.93
N HIS A 86 7.45 -0.50 -11.19
CA HIS A 86 6.45 0.58 -11.12
C HIS A 86 5.27 0.43 -12.09
N LYS A 87 5.39 -0.37 -13.16
CA LYS A 87 4.32 -0.67 -14.15
C LYS A 87 3.71 -2.07 -14.00
N HIS A 88 4.00 -2.78 -12.91
CA HIS A 88 3.48 -4.12 -12.70
C HIS A 88 1.95 -4.11 -12.54
N PRO A 89 1.16 -4.97 -13.23
CA PRO A 89 -0.31 -4.90 -13.24
C PRO A 89 -0.97 -5.08 -11.86
N LEU A 90 -0.32 -5.76 -10.92
CA LEU A 90 -0.84 -5.86 -9.54
C LEU A 90 -0.94 -4.52 -8.81
N TRP A 91 -0.29 -3.47 -9.32
CA TRP A 91 -0.50 -2.11 -8.83
C TRP A 91 -1.91 -1.59 -9.09
N ASP A 92 -2.59 -2.08 -10.14
CA ASP A 92 -3.98 -1.71 -10.41
C ASP A 92 -4.91 -2.30 -9.34
N ALA A 93 -4.60 -3.50 -8.83
CA ALA A 93 -5.32 -4.10 -7.71
C ALA A 93 -5.11 -3.30 -6.40
N TRP A 94 -3.93 -2.71 -6.22
CA TRP A 94 -3.68 -1.80 -5.09
C TRP A 94 -4.50 -0.52 -5.21
N ASP A 95 -4.53 0.07 -6.41
CA ASP A 95 -5.30 1.30 -6.66
C ASP A 95 -6.79 1.08 -6.39
N PHE A 96 -7.34 -0.03 -6.88
CA PHE A 96 -8.73 -0.42 -6.62
C PHE A 96 -9.02 -0.61 -5.12
N ALA A 97 -8.15 -1.32 -4.40
CA ALA A 97 -8.32 -1.54 -2.97
C ALA A 97 -8.26 -0.24 -2.15
N ALA A 98 -7.33 0.66 -2.50
CA ALA A 98 -7.22 1.97 -1.86
C ALA A 98 -8.45 2.83 -2.13
N GLU A 99 -8.94 2.86 -3.38
CA GLU A 99 -10.16 3.58 -3.76
C GLU A 99 -11.39 3.06 -3.00
N ALA A 100 -11.56 1.74 -2.91
CA ALA A 100 -12.67 1.12 -2.17
C ALA A 100 -12.71 1.55 -0.70
N ILE A 101 -11.56 1.62 -0.02
CA ILE A 101 -11.46 2.08 1.37
C ILE A 101 -11.81 3.56 1.48
N ILE A 102 -11.35 4.41 0.56
CA ILE A 102 -11.69 5.84 0.53
C ILE A 102 -13.20 6.02 0.37
N CYS A 103 -13.84 5.30 -0.56
CA CYS A 103 -15.28 5.35 -0.76
C CYS A 103 -16.04 4.91 0.50
N GLN A 104 -15.58 3.84 1.17
CA GLN A 104 -16.17 3.37 2.43
C GLN A 104 -16.11 4.45 3.53
N LEU A 105 -14.98 5.15 3.64
CA LEU A 105 -14.81 6.22 4.65
C LEU A 105 -15.73 7.41 4.36
N GLN A 106 -15.86 7.82 3.11
CA GLN A 106 -16.77 8.89 2.69
C GLN A 106 -18.24 8.53 2.98
N ALA A 107 -18.64 7.29 2.68
CA ALA A 107 -19.99 6.80 2.97
C ALA A 107 -20.28 6.79 4.47
N SER A 108 -19.32 6.33 5.29
CA SER A 108 -19.44 6.29 6.75
C SER A 108 -19.60 7.69 7.35
N ARG A 109 -18.79 8.67 6.92
CA ARG A 109 -18.91 10.08 7.36
C ARG A 109 -20.26 10.69 6.96
N SER A 110 -20.75 10.37 5.77
CA SER A 110 -22.04 10.86 5.30
C SER A 110 -23.20 10.31 6.15
N ALA A 111 -23.16 9.03 6.50
CA ALA A 111 -24.14 8.40 7.37
C ALA A 111 -24.13 9.02 8.79
N GLU A 112 -22.94 9.25 9.36
CA GLU A 112 -22.79 9.92 10.65
C GLU A 112 -23.32 11.36 10.66
N ALA A 113 -23.11 12.11 9.57
CA ALA A 113 -23.62 13.47 9.42
C ALA A 113 -25.16 13.47 9.39
N VAL A 114 -25.77 12.54 8.66
CA VAL A 114 -27.24 12.36 8.62
C VAL A 114 -27.79 11.98 9.99
N HIS A 115 -27.12 11.09 10.73
CA HIS A 115 -27.53 10.72 12.08
C HIS A 115 -27.42 11.90 13.04
N ARG A 116 -26.34 12.71 12.96
CA ARG A 116 -26.16 13.91 13.79
C ARG A 116 -27.16 15.00 13.49
N ALA A 117 -27.56 15.18 12.23
CA ALA A 117 -28.57 16.17 11.86
C ALA A 117 -30.00 15.80 12.28
N ARG A 118 -30.24 14.52 12.63
CA ARG A 118 -31.53 13.99 13.08
C ARG A 118 -31.67 13.93 14.61
N ALA A 119 -30.58 14.16 15.35
CA ALA A 119 -30.54 14.21 16.81
C ALA A 119 -30.58 15.68 17.28
#